data_AF-A0A8T5IMD4-F1
#
_entry.id   AF-A0A8T5IMD4-F1
#
_cell.length_a   1.000
_cell.length_b   1.000
_cell.length_c   1.000
_cell.angle_alpha   90.00
_cell.angle_beta   90.00
_cell.angle_gamma   90.00
#
_symmetry.space_group_name_H-M   'P 1'
#
loop_
_entity.id
_entity.type
_entity.pdbx_description
1 polymer ?
#
loop_
_entity_poly.entity_id
_entity_poly.type
_entity_poly.pdbx_seq_one_letter_code
_entity_poly.pdbx_strand_id
1 'polypeptide(L)'
;MRKKIAGEIGYLIEEAESKIWQRASDVMLKLYWEIGYLLKDMKEKEVREVSANLSSELSVDKRMFELAYFFHKDNPIMEKAMGCMAS
;
A
#
# COMPACT_ATOMS: atom_id res chain seq x y z
N MET A 1 -37.13 -17.50 -13.45
CA MET A 1 -37.19 -16.26 -12.66
C MET A 1 -36.28 -16.28 -11.44
N ARG A 2 -36.44 -17.18 -10.46
CA ARG A 2 -35.58 -17.25 -9.26
C ARG A 2 -34.07 -17.44 -9.56
N LYS A 3 -33.72 -18.30 -10.52
CA LYS A 3 -32.32 -18.50 -10.96
C LYS A 3 -31.66 -17.26 -11.58
N LYS A 4 -32.45 -16.35 -12.17
CA LYS A 4 -31.94 -15.11 -12.78
C LYS A 4 -31.63 -14.07 -11.70
N ILE A 5 -32.52 -13.92 -10.73
CA ILE A 5 -32.34 -13.03 -9.57
C ILE A 5 -31.12 -13.45 -8.74
N ALA A 6 -30.93 -14.76 -8.52
CA ALA A 6 -29.75 -15.26 -7.80
C ALA A 6 -28.43 -14.93 -8.51
N GLY A 7 -28.38 -15.00 -9.85
CA GLY A 7 -27.20 -14.62 -10.63
C GLY A 7 -26.92 -13.12 -10.60
N GLU A 8 -27.97 -12.29 -10.69
CA GLU A 8 -27.85 -10.83 -10.57
C GLU A 8 -27.35 -10.40 -9.18
N ILE A 9 -27.82 -11.05 -8.11
CA ILE A 9 -27.30 -10.84 -6.75
C ILE A 9 -25.84 -11.28 -6.63
N GLY A 10 -25.48 -12.44 -7.20
CA GLY A 10 -24.09 -12.93 -7.21
C GLY A 10 -23.13 -11.93 -7.88
N TYR A 11 -23.51 -11.40 -9.04
CA TYR A 11 -22.73 -10.39 -9.74
C TYR A 11 -22.54 -9.10 -8.91
N LEU A 12 -23.61 -8.61 -8.26
CA LEU A 12 -23.52 -7.42 -7.41
C LEU A 12 -22.59 -7.61 -6.20
N ILE A 13 -22.55 -8.83 -5.65
CA ILE A 13 -21.63 -9.18 -4.57
C ILE A 13 -20.18 -9.16 -5.07
N GLU A 14 -19.89 -9.84 -6.18
CA GLU A 14 -18.54 -9.85 -6.79
C GLU A 14 -18.06 -8.44 -7.13
N GLU A 15 -18.94 -7.59 -7.68
CA GLU A 15 -18.61 -6.21 -8.01
C GLU A 15 -18.33 -5.38 -6.74
N ALA A 16 -19.12 -5.56 -5.68
CA ALA A 16 -18.90 -4.89 -4.40
C ALA A 16 -17.58 -5.33 -3.75
N GLU A 17 -17.29 -6.63 -3.74
CA GLU A 17 -16.03 -7.18 -3.23
C GLU A 17 -14.83 -6.61 -4.00
N SER A 18 -14.91 -6.56 -5.33
CA SER A 18 -13.86 -5.97 -6.17
C SER A 18 -13.59 -4.50 -5.81
N LYS A 19 -14.65 -3.69 -5.66
CA LYS A 19 -14.51 -2.27 -5.26
C LYS A 19 -13.91 -2.10 -3.86
N ILE A 20 -14.28 -2.97 -2.92
CA ILE A 20 -13.72 -2.97 -1.56
C ILE A 20 -12.23 -3.31 -1.62
N TRP A 21 -11.86 -4.38 -2.33
CA TRP A 21 -10.46 -4.78 -2.52
C TRP A 21 -9.64 -3.67 -3.16
N GLN A 22 -10.14 -3.04 -4.22
CA GLN A 22 -9.45 -1.96 -4.89
C GLN A 22 -9.18 -0.78 -3.96
N ARG A 23 -10.19 -0.33 -3.21
CA ARG A 23 -10.03 0.77 -2.23
C ARG A 23 -9.06 0.39 -1.11
N ALA A 24 -9.13 -0.84 -0.60
CA ALA A 24 -8.20 -1.32 0.40
C ALA A 24 -6.77 -1.35 -0.13
N SER A 25 -6.56 -1.81 -1.36
CA SER A 25 -5.25 -1.78 -2.03
C SER A 25 -4.71 -0.36 -2.19
N ASP A 26 -5.54 0.61 -2.59
CA ASP A 26 -5.13 2.01 -2.73
C ASP A 26 -4.68 2.62 -1.38
N VAL A 27 -5.41 2.34 -0.30
CA VAL A 27 -5.05 2.81 1.06
C VAL A 27 -3.75 2.16 1.53
N MET A 28 -3.60 0.85 1.34
CA MET A 28 -2.38 0.13 1.71
C MET A 28 -1.16 0.64 0.94
N LEU A 29 -1.31 0.90 -0.37
CA LEU A 29 -0.23 1.44 -1.19
C LEU A 29 0.24 2.80 -0.67
N LYS A 30 -0.69 3.70 -0.34
CA LYS A 30 -0.36 5.01 0.26
C LYS A 30 0.37 4.88 1.59
N LEU A 31 -0.09 3.97 2.46
CA LEU A 31 0.55 3.70 3.73
C LEU A 31 1.99 3.19 3.55
N TYR A 32 2.22 2.27 2.62
CA TYR A 32 3.58 1.80 2.30
C TYR A 32 4.48 2.94 1.84
N TRP A 33 3.96 3.84 0.99
CA TRP A 33 4.68 5.02 0.53
C TRP A 33 5.07 5.96 1.67
N GLU A 34 4.12 6.31 2.54
CA GLU A 34 4.38 7.19 3.69
C GLU A 34 5.40 6.58 4.66
N ILE A 35 5.30 5.27 4.93
CA ILE A 35 6.28 4.57 5.77
C ILE A 35 7.65 4.59 5.09
N GLY A 36 7.74 4.27 3.80
CA GLY A 36 9.01 4.32 3.07
C GLY A 36 9.67 5.70 3.13
N TYR A 37 8.88 6.77 3.00
CA TYR A 37 9.36 8.15 3.14
C TYR A 37 9.93 8.43 4.54
N LEU A 38 9.25 8.00 5.60
CA LEU A 38 9.72 8.17 6.99
C LEU A 38 11.01 7.40 7.27
N LEU A 39 11.22 6.27 6.60
CA LEU A 39 12.39 5.41 6.80
C LEU A 39 13.61 5.82 5.96
N LYS A 40 13.46 6.72 4.97
CA LYS A 40 14.47 6.97 3.92
C LYS A 40 15.86 7.36 4.43
N ASP A 41 15.93 8.06 5.57
CA ASP A 41 17.17 8.57 6.15
C ASP A 41 17.81 7.59 7.16
N MET A 42 17.14 6.46 7.44
CA MET A 42 17.64 5.42 8.34
C MET A 42 18.68 4.52 7.65
N LYS A 43 19.46 3.79 8.45
CA LYS A 43 20.39 2.79 7.91
C LYS A 43 19.60 1.58 7.43
N GLU A 44 20.04 0.96 6.33
CA GLU A 44 19.37 -0.20 5.72
C GLU A 44 19.15 -1.36 6.70
N LYS A 45 20.09 -1.59 7.62
CA LYS A 45 19.94 -2.62 8.63
C LYS A 45 18.76 -2.33 9.56
N GLU A 46 18.62 -1.09 10.02
CA GLU A 46 17.52 -0.65 10.90
C GLU A 46 16.17 -0.73 10.16
N VAL A 47 16.15 -0.36 8.88
CA VAL A 47 14.96 -0.48 8.03
C VAL A 47 14.50 -1.94 7.87
N ARG A 48 15.43 -2.89 7.71
CA ARG A 48 15.09 -4.32 7.65
C ARG A 48 14.48 -4.82 8.95
N GLU A 49 14.96 -4.34 10.09
CA GLU A 49 14.43 -4.67 11.41
C GLU A 49 13.02 -4.10 11.60
N VAL A 50 12.83 -2.81 11.31
CA VAL A 50 11.51 -2.15 11.36
C VAL A 50 10.52 -2.81 10.40
N SER A 51 10.92 -3.09 9.15
CA SER A 51 10.05 -3.72 8.15
C SER A 51 9.63 -5.13 8.55
N ALA A 52 10.51 -5.90 9.20
CA ALA A 52 10.17 -7.22 9.73
C ALA A 52 9.15 -7.13 10.88
N ASN A 53 9.31 -6.17 11.79
CA ASN A 53 8.37 -5.95 12.88
C ASN A 53 6.99 -5.53 12.36
N LEU A 54 6.93 -4.53 11.49
CA LEU A 54 5.69 -4.06 10.87
C LEU A 54 4.98 -5.16 10.07
N SER A 55 5.75 -5.96 9.33
CA SER A 55 5.22 -7.11 8.59
C SER A 55 4.56 -8.14 9.49
N SER A 56 5.17 -8.43 10.65
CA SER A 56 4.59 -9.33 11.65
C SER A 56 3.34 -8.74 12.31
N GLU A 57 3.37 -7.46 12.71
CA GLU A 57 2.26 -6.81 13.41
C GLU A 57 1.03 -6.62 12.50
N LEU A 58 1.26 -6.26 11.24
CA LEU A 58 0.19 -5.98 10.28
C LEU A 58 -0.19 -7.20 9.43
N SER A 59 0.52 -8.32 9.57
CA SER A 59 0.36 -9.52 8.74
C SER A 59 0.46 -9.22 7.23
N VAL A 60 1.44 -8.41 6.85
CA VAL A 60 1.69 -7.99 5.46
C VAL A 60 3.10 -8.34 5.02
N ASP A 61 3.37 -8.33 3.71
CA ASP A 61 4.71 -8.60 3.18
C ASP A 61 5.68 -7.44 3.45
N LYS A 62 6.76 -7.70 4.19
CA LYS A 62 7.79 -6.69 4.50
C LYS A 62 8.42 -6.04 3.28
N ARG A 63 8.46 -6.75 2.13
CA ARG A 63 9.07 -6.26 0.89
C ARG A 63 8.42 -4.97 0.41
N MET A 64 7.15 -4.73 0.75
CA MET A 64 6.44 -3.51 0.39
C MET A 64 7.03 -2.27 1.09
N PHE A 65 7.38 -2.38 2.37
CA PHE A 65 8.05 -1.31 3.11
C PHE A 65 9.46 -1.05 2.58
N GLU A 66 10.22 -2.13 2.33
CA GLU A 66 11.59 -2.04 1.80
C GLU A 66 11.63 -1.40 0.40
N LEU A 67 10.69 -1.76 -0.48
CA LEU A 67 10.55 -1.16 -1.81
C LEU A 67 10.28 0.35 -1.74
N ALA A 68 9.34 0.76 -0.89
CA ALA A 68 9.01 2.17 -0.71
C ALA A 68 10.20 2.95 -0.15
N TYR A 69 10.92 2.37 0.82
CA TYR A 69 12.16 2.93 1.36
C TYR A 69 13.23 3.16 0.27
N PHE A 70 13.55 2.13 -0.53
CA PHE A 70 14.57 2.27 -1.57
C PHE A 70 14.18 3.28 -2.63
N PHE A 71 12.90 3.32 -3.01
CA PHE A 71 12.41 4.32 -3.94
C PHE A 71 12.66 5.74 -3.43
N HIS A 72 12.31 6.04 -2.17
CA HIS A 72 12.53 7.38 -1.60
C HIS A 72 14.01 7.71 -1.43
N LYS A 73 14.81 6.75 -0.96
CA LYS A 73 16.25 6.90 -0.79
C LYS A 73 16.98 7.17 -2.11
N ASP A 74 16.60 6.46 -3.16
CA ASP A 74 17.28 6.52 -4.46
C ASP A 74 16.71 7.63 -5.37
N ASN A 75 15.52 8.19 -5.05
CA ASN A 75 14.85 9.21 -5.87
C ASN A 75 14.52 10.51 -5.08
N PRO A 76 15.51 11.22 -4.51
CA PRO A 76 15.28 12.45 -3.76
C PRO A 76 14.67 13.60 -4.61
N ILE A 77 14.76 13.52 -5.94
CA ILE A 77 14.20 14.52 -6.87
C ILE A 77 12.66 14.46 -6.92
N MET A 78 12.05 13.28 -6.73
CA MET A 78 10.58 13.17 -6.70
C MET A 78 9.94 13.85 -5.48
N GLU A 79 10.70 14.06 -4.39
CA GLU A 79 10.18 14.74 -3.19
C GLU A 79 9.86 16.21 -3.44
N LYS A 80 10.69 16.92 -4.22
CA LYS A 80 10.38 18.31 -4.62
C LYS A 80 9.12 18.38 -5.49
N ALA A 81 8.88 17.37 -6.33
CA ALA A 81 7.70 17.32 -7.19
C ALA A 81 6.42 17.02 -6.39
N MET A 82 6.46 16.08 -5.44
CA MET A 82 5.30 15.76 -4.60
C MET A 82 4.99 16.85 -3.56
N GLY A 83 6.01 17.49 -2.98
CA GLY A 83 5.83 18.61 -2.06
C GLY A 83 5.17 19.84 -2.70
N CYS A 84 5.38 20.07 -4.00
CA CYS A 84 4.69 21.11 -4.77
C CYS A 84 3.24 20.76 -5.18
N MET A 85 2.82 19.49 -5.10
CA MET A 85 1.45 19.06 -5.44
C MET A 85 0.53 18.97 -4.21
N ALA A 86 1.07 19.10 -3.00
CA ALA A 86 0.31 19.13 -1.75
C ALA A 86 -0.03 20.56 -1.28
N SER A 87 0.27 21.58 -2.10
CA SER A 87 -0.01 23.01 -1.85
C SER A 87 -1.07 23.56 -2.78
#